data_AF-A0A5M8SRL0-F1
#
_entry.id   AF-A0A5M8SRL0-F1
#
_cell.length_a   1.000
_cell.length_b   1.000
_cell.length_c   1.000
_cell.angle_alpha   90.00
_cell.angle_beta   90.00
_cell.angle_gamma   90.00
#
_symmetry.space_group_name_H-M   'P 1'
#
loop_
_entity.id
_entity.type
_entity.pdbx_description
1 polymer ?
#
loop_
_entity_poly.entity_id
_entity_poly.type
_entity_poly.pdbx_seq_one_letter_code
_entity_poly.pdbx_strand_id
1 'polypeptide(L)'
;MKPTNRRWALSIGGVLVVAWMAFVAYIDWAMHQPPEVFGHVMMHMPMPAYFLFPFETMWTQARFGHVNPGDQAPDFAVKTLDTKTPVQLASLWAGKPVVLVFGSYT
;
A
#
# COMPACT_ATOMS: atom_id res chain seq x y z
N MET A 1 22.24 -6.71 37.76
CA MET A 1 22.33 -5.32 37.23
C MET A 1 22.10 -4.33 38.36
N LYS A 2 22.94 -3.29 38.52
CA LYS A 2 22.71 -2.24 39.54
C LYS A 2 21.30 -1.62 39.34
N PRO A 3 20.56 -1.26 40.41
CA PRO A 3 19.18 -0.79 40.32
C PRO A 3 19.02 0.46 39.44
N THR A 4 20.05 1.32 39.38
CA THR A 4 20.12 2.45 38.45
C THR A 4 20.11 2.01 36.99
N ASN A 5 20.90 0.99 36.63
CA ASN A 5 21.01 0.49 35.25
C ASN A 5 19.68 -0.12 34.76
N ARG A 6 18.87 -0.69 35.67
CA ARG A 6 17.54 -1.22 35.34
C ARG A 6 16.57 -0.12 34.95
N ARG A 7 16.57 1.02 35.66
CA ARG A 7 15.72 2.17 35.32
C ARG A 7 16.08 2.76 33.96
N TRP A 8 17.38 2.93 33.69
CA TRP A 8 17.86 3.40 32.39
C TRP A 8 17.51 2.44 31.25
N ALA A 9 17.68 1.13 31.45
CA ALA A 9 17.30 0.14 30.45
C ALA A 9 15.80 0.16 30.14
N LEU A 10 14.95 0.34 31.17
CA LEU A 10 13.49 0.48 30.97
C LEU A 10 13.13 1.77 30.24
N SER A 11 13.77 2.90 30.57
CA SER A 11 13.56 4.16 29.86
C SER A 11 13.99 4.05 28.39
N ILE A 12 15.16 3.48 28.12
CA ILE A 12 15.66 3.25 26.75
C ILE A 12 14.71 2.33 25.99
N GLY A 13 14.30 1.22 26.59
CA GLY A 13 13.32 0.31 26.00
C GLY A 13 12.00 1.01 25.68
N GLY A 14 11.49 1.85 26.60
CA GLY A 14 10.28 2.63 26.37
C GLY A 14 10.42 3.62 25.21
N VAL A 15 11.54 4.34 25.14
CA VAL A 15 11.82 5.27 24.02
C VAL A 15 11.89 4.52 22.69
N LEU A 16 12.55 3.36 22.66
CA LEU A 16 12.63 2.54 21.45
C LEU A 16 11.25 2.03 20.99
N VAL A 17 10.40 1.61 21.91
CA VAL A 17 9.02 1.16 21.59
C VAL A 17 8.20 2.32 21.03
N VAL A 18 8.26 3.50 21.65
CA VAL A 18 7.53 4.68 21.18
C VAL A 18 8.03 5.12 19.80
N ALA A 19 9.35 5.16 19.60
CA ALA A 19 9.95 5.49 18.31
C ALA A 19 9.54 4.48 17.23
N TRP A 20 9.51 3.19 17.56
CA TRP A 20 9.05 2.14 16.65
C TRP A 20 7.57 2.31 16.29
N MET A 21 6.68 2.52 17.27
CA MET A 21 5.26 2.74 16.97
C MET A 21 5.03 4.01 16.13
N ALA A 22 5.75 5.10 16.42
CA ALA A 22 5.66 6.32 15.62
C ALA A 22 6.12 6.09 14.18
N PHE A 23 7.18 5.30 13.99
CA PHE A 23 7.64 4.91 12.67
C PHE A 23 6.61 4.05 11.92
N VAL A 24 6.04 3.02 12.56
CA VAL A 24 4.99 2.19 11.96
C VAL A 24 3.77 3.04 11.56
N ALA A 25 3.32 3.93 12.45
CA ALA A 25 2.21 4.84 12.15
C ALA A 25 2.51 5.79 10.98
N TYR A 26 3.75 6.28 10.88
CA TYR A 26 4.18 7.10 9.75
C TYR A 26 4.14 6.33 8.43
N ILE A 27 4.61 5.07 8.41
CA ILE A 27 4.54 4.22 7.22
C ILE A 27 3.09 3.90 6.85
N ASP A 28 2.25 3.57 7.82
CA ASP A 28 0.81 3.35 7.61
C ASP A 28 0.14 4.56 6.96
N TRP A 29 0.41 5.75 7.50
CA TRP A 29 -0.07 7.00 6.92
C TRP A 29 0.43 7.20 5.48
N ALA A 30 1.71 6.92 5.22
CA ALA A 30 2.30 7.04 3.89
C ALA A 30 1.67 6.06 2.88
N MET A 31 1.28 4.86 3.31
CA MET A 31 0.62 3.87 2.44
C MET A 31 -0.73 4.33 1.91
N HIS A 32 -1.45 5.18 2.67
CA HIS A 32 -2.74 5.75 2.26
C HIS A 32 -2.61 6.98 1.34
N GLN A 33 -1.40 7.52 1.17
CA GLN A 33 -1.15 8.67 0.28
C GLN A 33 -1.17 8.27 -1.21
N PRO A 34 -1.24 9.22 -2.16
CA PRO A 34 -1.11 8.91 -3.59
C PRO A 34 0.20 8.14 -3.92
N PRO A 35 0.22 7.31 -4.97
CA PRO A 35 1.39 6.49 -5.34
C PRO A 35 2.70 7.30 -5.47
N GLU A 36 2.61 8.55 -5.91
CA GLU A 36 3.76 9.44 -6.08
C GLU A 36 4.39 9.81 -4.73
N VAL A 37 3.56 10.17 -3.76
CA VAL A 37 4.00 10.52 -2.39
C VAL A 37 4.55 9.28 -1.70
N PHE A 38 3.85 8.16 -1.82
CA PHE A 38 4.30 6.89 -1.28
C PHE A 38 5.65 6.47 -1.87
N GLY A 39 5.83 6.54 -3.19
CA GLY A 39 7.07 6.22 -3.86
C GLY A 39 8.26 7.07 -3.38
N HIS A 40 8.03 8.37 -3.14
CA HIS A 40 9.04 9.27 -2.57
C HIS A 40 9.46 8.92 -1.13
N VAL A 41 8.57 8.35 -0.33
CA VAL A 41 8.93 7.84 1.00
C VAL A 41 9.70 6.52 0.86
N MET A 42 9.19 5.61 0.04
CA MET A 42 9.73 4.26 -0.13
C MET A 42 11.13 4.24 -0.75
N MET A 43 11.49 5.20 -1.60
CA MET A 43 12.83 5.28 -2.19
C MET A 43 13.95 5.46 -1.14
N HIS A 44 13.61 5.93 0.06
CA HIS A 44 14.53 6.09 1.18
C HIS A 44 14.45 4.95 2.21
N MET A 45 13.55 3.97 1.99
CA MET A 45 13.32 2.87 2.92
C MET A 45 14.47 1.85 2.81
N PRO A 46 15.22 1.59 3.89
CA PRO A 46 16.28 0.59 3.87
C PRO A 46 15.67 -0.83 3.89
N MET A 47 16.30 -1.78 3.18
CA MET A 47 15.81 -3.17 3.07
C MET A 47 15.48 -3.86 4.41
N PRO A 48 16.23 -3.67 5.51
CA PRO A 48 15.89 -4.25 6.81
C PRO A 48 14.51 -3.85 7.34
N ALA A 49 13.99 -2.69 6.94
CA ALA A 49 12.71 -2.19 7.40
C ALA A 49 11.56 -3.15 7.03
N TYR A 50 11.60 -3.78 5.85
CA TYR A 50 10.58 -4.74 5.40
C TYR A 50 10.48 -5.99 6.29
N PHE A 51 11.51 -6.32 7.07
CA PHE A 51 11.46 -7.43 8.03
C PHE A 51 10.94 -7.01 9.41
N LEU A 52 10.92 -5.71 9.69
CA LEU A 52 10.54 -5.16 11.00
C LEU A 52 9.04 -4.91 11.14
N PHE A 53 8.28 -4.93 10.04
CA PHE A 53 6.83 -4.71 10.07
C PHE A 53 6.12 -5.48 8.95
N PRO A 54 4.83 -5.82 9.13
CA PRO A 54 4.06 -6.61 8.18
C PRO A 54 3.64 -5.77 6.97
N PHE A 55 4.61 -5.41 6.12
CA PHE A 55 4.44 -4.50 4.98
C PHE A 55 3.29 -4.94 4.06
N GLU A 56 3.25 -6.22 3.67
CA GLU A 56 2.22 -6.77 2.80
C GLU A 56 0.82 -6.58 3.38
N THR A 57 0.62 -6.95 4.65
CA THR A 57 -0.67 -6.83 5.33
C THR A 57 -1.13 -5.38 5.43
N MET A 58 -0.22 -4.47 5.83
CA MET A 58 -0.54 -3.04 5.93
C MET A 58 -0.89 -2.46 4.55
N TRP A 59 -0.11 -2.82 3.52
CA TRP A 59 -0.33 -2.35 2.16
C TRP A 59 -1.68 -2.79 1.59
N THR A 60 -2.02 -4.07 1.73
CA THR A 60 -3.30 -4.61 1.25
C THR A 60 -4.49 -3.96 1.96
N GLN A 61 -4.37 -3.64 3.25
CA GLN A 61 -5.41 -2.93 4.00
C GLN A 61 -5.53 -1.46 3.55
N ALA A 62 -4.40 -0.76 3.46
CA ALA A 62 -4.37 0.66 3.10
C ALA A 62 -4.87 0.94 1.67
N ARG A 63 -4.73 -0.04 0.77
CA ARG A 63 -5.11 0.06 -0.65
C ARG A 63 -6.29 -0.82 -1.02
N PHE A 64 -7.04 -1.31 -0.03
CA PHE A 64 -8.21 -2.13 -0.30
C PHE A 64 -9.23 -1.32 -1.12
N GLY A 65 -9.63 -1.87 -2.27
CA GLY A 65 -10.68 -1.29 -3.10
C GLY A 65 -12.06 -1.53 -2.50
N HIS A 66 -13.08 -0.84 -3.01
CA HIS A 66 -14.47 -0.99 -2.51
C HIS A 66 -15.32 -1.95 -3.36
N VAL A 67 -14.72 -2.70 -4.29
CA VAL A 67 -15.42 -3.60 -5.21
C VAL A 67 -15.45 -5.01 -4.64
N ASN A 68 -16.65 -5.57 -4.47
CA ASN A 68 -16.87 -6.91 -3.94
C ASN A 68 -17.42 -7.86 -5.02
N PRO A 69 -17.28 -9.18 -4.85
CA PRO A 69 -17.93 -10.15 -5.74
C PRO A 69 -19.45 -9.94 -5.79
N GLY A 70 -19.99 -9.79 -7.00
CA GLY A 70 -21.41 -9.51 -7.23
C GLY A 70 -21.72 -8.03 -7.45
N ASP A 71 -20.81 -7.12 -7.09
CA ASP A 71 -20.96 -5.70 -7.42
C ASP A 71 -20.84 -5.49 -8.94
N GLN A 72 -21.52 -4.46 -9.45
CA GLN A 72 -21.31 -4.03 -10.82
C GLN A 72 -19.87 -3.55 -11.00
N ALA A 73 -19.15 -4.12 -11.96
CA ALA A 73 -17.79 -3.69 -12.27
C ALA A 73 -17.77 -2.20 -12.65
N PRO A 74 -16.85 -1.39 -12.06
CA PRO A 74 -16.77 0.03 -12.38
C PRO A 74 -16.49 0.24 -13.87
N ASP A 75 -17.08 1.29 -14.45
CA ASP A 75 -16.92 1.61 -15.85
C ASP A 75 -15.95 2.78 -16.04
N PHE A 76 -15.04 2.64 -16.99
CA PHE A 76 -14.04 3.65 -17.31
C PHE A 76 -13.69 3.63 -18.80
N ALA A 77 -13.46 4.84 -19.33
CA ALA A 77 -13.01 5.01 -20.70
C ALA A 77 -11.49 4.83 -20.75
N VAL A 78 -11.05 3.80 -21.45
CA VAL A 78 -9.62 3.51 -21.70
C VAL A 78 -9.29 3.75 -23.15
N LYS A 79 -8.00 3.84 -23.50
CA LYS A 79 -7.55 3.90 -24.90
C LYS A 79 -6.91 2.58 -25.28
N THR A 80 -7.20 2.09 -26.47
CA THR A 80 -6.48 0.96 -27.05
C THR A 80 -5.01 1.33 -27.30
N LEU A 81 -4.10 0.38 -27.16
CA LEU A 81 -2.67 0.63 -27.37
C LEU A 81 -2.39 0.96 -28.85
N ASP A 82 -2.99 0.20 -29.76
CA ASP A 82 -2.70 0.29 -31.20
C ASP A 82 -3.28 1.55 -31.84
N THR A 83 -4.59 1.76 -31.68
CA THR A 83 -5.32 2.83 -32.38
C THR A 83 -5.51 4.08 -31.55
N LYS A 84 -5.19 4.04 -30.24
CA LYS A 84 -5.44 5.11 -29.26
C LYS A 84 -6.91 5.54 -29.19
N THR A 85 -7.81 4.70 -29.68
CA THR A 85 -9.24 4.99 -29.73
C THR A 85 -9.81 4.81 -28.32
N PRO A 86 -10.62 5.77 -27.82
CA PRO A 86 -11.35 5.59 -26.58
C PRO A 86 -12.32 4.42 -26.69
N VAL A 87 -12.31 3.54 -25.69
CA VAL A 87 -13.22 2.40 -25.54
C VAL A 87 -13.79 2.44 -24.13
N GLN A 88 -15.11 2.34 -24.03
CA GLN A 88 -15.79 2.18 -22.76
C GLN A 88 -15.68 0.72 -22.31
N LEU A 89 -15.04 0.44 -21.18
CA LEU A 89 -14.77 -0.94 -20.77
C LEU A 89 -16.05 -1.75 -20.56
N ALA A 90 -17.13 -1.15 -20.06
CA ALA A 90 -18.41 -1.85 -19.89
C ALA A 90 -18.99 -2.47 -21.17
N SER A 91 -18.63 -1.93 -22.33
CA SER A 91 -19.04 -2.52 -23.61
C SER A 91 -18.46 -3.92 -23.84
N LEU A 92 -17.33 -4.26 -23.22
CA LEU A 92 -16.63 -5.53 -23.42
C LEU A 92 -17.31 -6.71 -22.72
N TRP A 93 -17.90 -6.49 -21.56
CA TRP A 93 -18.57 -7.53 -20.78
C TRP A 93 -20.10 -7.52 -20.88
N ALA A 94 -20.67 -6.68 -21.75
CA ALA A 94 -22.12 -6.66 -21.99
C ALA A 94 -22.65 -7.96 -22.63
N GLY A 95 -21.82 -8.67 -23.42
CA GLY A 95 -22.23 -9.85 -24.18
C GLY A 95 -21.51 -11.16 -23.81
N LYS A 96 -20.46 -11.11 -22.99
CA LYS A 96 -19.66 -12.29 -22.61
C LYS A 96 -18.86 -12.02 -21.33
N PRO A 97 -18.47 -13.05 -20.57
CA PRO A 97 -17.54 -12.90 -19.46
C PRO A 97 -16.18 -12.38 -19.94
N VAL A 98 -15.56 -11.50 -19.15
CA VAL A 98 -14.28 -10.87 -19.44
C VAL A 98 -13.39 -10.94 -18.20
N VAL A 99 -12.09 -11.15 -18.39
CA VAL A 99 -11.07 -11.02 -17.36
C VAL A 99 -10.30 -9.73 -17.61
N LEU A 100 -10.26 -8.84 -16.62
CA LEU A 100 -9.46 -7.62 -16.66
C LEU A 100 -8.16 -7.84 -15.88
N VAL A 101 -7.03 -7.59 -16.52
CA VAL A 101 -5.71 -7.67 -15.89
C VAL A 101 -5.10 -6.28 -15.89
N PHE A 102 -4.83 -5.74 -14.71
CA PHE A 102 -4.20 -4.43 -14.53
C PHE A 102 -2.70 -4.61 -14.26
N GLY A 103 -1.88 -3.82 -14.93
CA GLY A 103 -0.44 -3.84 -14.76
C GLY A 103 0.24 -2.67 -15.47
N SER A 104 1.54 -2.53 -15.26
CA SER A 104 2.40 -1.54 -15.90
C SER A 104 3.65 -2.19 -16.46
N TYR A 105 4.20 -1.61 -17.53
CA TYR A 105 5.57 -1.88 -17.93
C TYR A 105 6.48 -1.03 -17.07
N THR A 106 7.02 -1.62 -16.01
CA THR A 106 8.03 -1.03 -15.11
C THR A 106 9.08 -2.07 -14.82
#